data_AF-A0A8K0WF94-F1
#
_entry.id   AF-A0A8K0WF94-F1
#
_cell.length_a   1.000
_cell.length_b   1.000
_cell.length_c   1.000
_cell.angle_alpha   90.00
_cell.angle_beta   90.00
_cell.angle_gamma   90.00
#
_symmetry.space_group_name_H-M   'P 1'
#
loop_
_entity.id
_entity.type
_entity.pdbx_description
1 polymer ?
#
loop_
_entity_poly.entity_id
_entity_poly.type
_entity_poly.pdbx_seq_one_letter_code
_entity_poly.pdbx_strand_id
1 'polypeptide(L)'
;MPYPPSEHSLYSPTKVSGILLNLYQFSITLHYDAQYLKIPPPDGWPGMEPLLEYFESSEMVGQVMKCIPYFNNDCKAFIHYKSRLLNYPTLPQDDFERVMD
;
A
#
# COMPACT_ATOMS: atom_id res chain seq x y z
N MET A 1 12.86 -37.98 2.90
CA MET A 1 11.69 -37.09 3.05
C MET A 1 12.12 -35.70 2.62
N PRO A 2 11.40 -35.01 1.72
CA PRO A 2 11.67 -33.60 1.47
C PRO A 2 11.27 -32.78 2.71
N TYR A 3 12.07 -31.78 3.07
CA TYR A 3 11.79 -30.86 4.16
C TYR A 3 10.46 -30.13 3.92
N PRO A 4 9.67 -29.82 4.97
CA PRO A 4 8.51 -28.95 4.82
C PRO A 4 8.98 -27.61 4.23
N PRO A 5 8.20 -26.98 3.34
CA PRO A 5 8.54 -25.66 2.83
C PRO A 5 8.75 -24.72 4.02
N SER A 6 9.89 -24.04 4.04
CA SER A 6 10.20 -23.07 5.08
C SER A 6 9.07 -22.04 5.18
N GLU A 7 8.75 -21.60 6.39
CA GLU A 7 7.66 -20.66 6.68
C GLU A 7 7.73 -19.36 5.86
N HIS A 8 8.92 -19.05 5.31
CA HIS A 8 9.17 -17.99 4.34
C HIS A 8 8.33 -18.08 3.05
N SER A 9 7.73 -19.22 2.71
CA SER A 9 6.87 -19.35 1.53
C SER A 9 5.43 -18.87 1.73
N LEU A 10 4.99 -18.67 2.98
CA LEU A 10 3.60 -18.33 3.28
C LEU A 10 3.25 -16.87 2.97
N TYR A 11 4.25 -16.00 2.91
CA TYR A 11 4.11 -14.55 2.75
C TYR A 11 4.98 -14.03 1.61
N SER A 12 4.78 -14.53 0.39
CA SER A 12 5.37 -13.86 -0.78
C SER A 12 4.75 -12.47 -0.96
N PRO A 13 5.49 -11.49 -1.51
CA PRO A 13 4.96 -10.17 -1.80
C PRO A 13 3.67 -10.19 -2.63
N THR A 14 3.58 -11.11 -3.59
CA THR A 14 2.37 -11.35 -4.40
C THR A 14 1.18 -11.78 -3.55
N LYS A 15 1.38 -12.66 -2.57
CA LYS A 15 0.29 -13.14 -1.72
C LYS A 15 -0.17 -12.05 -0.74
N VAL A 16 0.77 -11.31 -0.16
CA VAL A 16 0.46 -10.18 0.75
C VAL A 16 -0.27 -9.07 -0.01
N SER A 17 0.22 -8.67 -1.18
CA SER A 17 -0.46 -7.65 -2.02
C SER A 17 -1.85 -8.11 -2.45
N GLY A 18 -2.05 -9.39 -2.77
CA GLY A 18 -3.37 -9.95 -3.06
C GLY A 18 -4.34 -9.86 -1.86
N ILE A 19 -3.87 -10.13 -0.64
CA ILE A 19 -4.66 -9.96 0.59
C ILE A 19 -5.06 -8.50 0.77
N LEU A 20 -4.13 -7.57 0.59
CA LEU A 20 -4.40 -6.14 0.68
C LEU A 20 -5.40 -5.71 -0.40
N LEU A 21 -5.23 -6.13 -1.66
CA LEU A 21 -6.18 -5.83 -2.72
C LEU A 21 -7.59 -6.30 -2.39
N ASN A 22 -7.74 -7.51 -1.84
CA ASN A 22 -9.06 -8.01 -1.41
C ASN A 22 -9.69 -7.12 -0.33
N LEU A 23 -8.89 -6.60 0.62
CA LEU A 23 -9.38 -5.65 1.63
C LEU A 23 -9.85 -4.32 1.00
N TYR A 24 -9.08 -3.77 0.07
CA TYR A 24 -9.46 -2.53 -0.64
C TYR A 24 -10.73 -2.75 -1.46
N GLN A 25 -10.83 -3.88 -2.17
CA GLN A 25 -12.03 -4.26 -2.91
C GLN A 25 -13.23 -4.45 -1.99
N PHE A 26 -13.06 -5.09 -0.83
CA PHE A 26 -14.13 -5.18 0.16
C PHE A 26 -14.58 -3.78 0.62
N SER A 27 -13.64 -2.86 0.79
CA SER A 27 -13.93 -1.49 1.23
C SER A 27 -14.79 -0.70 0.23
N ILE A 28 -14.72 -1.01 -1.07
CA ILE A 28 -15.61 -0.42 -2.10
C ILE A 28 -17.07 -0.88 -1.96
N THR A 29 -17.31 -1.99 -1.27
CA THR A 29 -18.67 -2.49 -1.03
C THR A 29 -19.36 -1.79 0.14
N LEU A 30 -18.58 -1.11 0.99
CA LEU A 30 -19.07 -0.48 2.23
C LEU A 30 -19.12 1.04 2.13
N HIS A 31 -17.96 1.66 1.90
CA HIS A 31 -17.75 3.06 2.26
C HIS A 31 -17.01 3.88 1.20
N TYR A 32 -16.35 3.21 0.25
CA TYR A 32 -15.62 3.86 -0.84
C TYR A 32 -16.33 3.63 -2.17
N ASP A 33 -16.22 4.61 -3.07
CA ASP A 33 -16.64 4.42 -4.44
C ASP A 33 -15.50 3.78 -5.25
N ALA A 34 -15.83 2.70 -5.95
CA ALA A 34 -14.89 1.90 -6.73
C ALA A 34 -14.14 2.72 -7.79
N GLN A 35 -14.71 3.81 -8.32
CA GLN A 35 -14.06 4.64 -9.34
C GLN A 35 -12.76 5.30 -8.85
N TYR A 36 -12.62 5.45 -7.53
CA TYR A 36 -11.44 6.06 -6.92
C TYR A 36 -10.38 5.05 -6.53
N LEU A 37 -10.65 3.74 -6.57
CA LEU A 37 -9.64 2.73 -6.30
C LEU A 37 -8.60 2.70 -7.44
N LYS A 38 -7.34 2.93 -7.09
CA LYS A 38 -6.18 2.83 -7.98
C LYS A 38 -5.44 1.54 -7.67
N ILE A 39 -5.37 0.68 -8.69
CA ILE A 39 -4.66 -0.61 -8.63
C ILE A 39 -3.26 -0.39 -9.24
N PRO A 40 -2.20 -0.92 -8.61
CA PRO A 40 -0.85 -0.80 -9.14
C PRO A 40 -0.71 -1.48 -10.51
N PRO A 41 0.21 -0.99 -11.36
CA PRO A 41 0.61 -1.71 -12.57
C PRO A 41 1.36 -3.01 -12.20
N PRO A 42 1.60 -3.93 -13.15
CA PRO A 42 2.26 -5.21 -12.90
C PRO A 42 3.63 -5.10 -12.21
N ASP A 43 4.39 -4.04 -12.51
CA ASP A 43 5.71 -3.78 -11.94
C ASP A 43 5.65 -2.96 -10.63
N GLY A 44 4.45 -2.63 -10.14
CA GLY A 44 4.23 -1.79 -8.96
C GLY A 44 4.35 -0.28 -9.22
N TRP A 45 4.01 0.53 -8.21
CA TRP A 45 4.05 1.99 -8.34
C TRP A 45 5.48 2.52 -8.55
N PRO A 46 5.71 3.36 -9.57
CA PRO A 46 7.01 4.00 -9.78
C PRO A 46 7.24 5.11 -8.75
N GLY A 47 8.50 5.47 -8.51
CA GLY A 47 8.88 6.62 -7.69
C GLY A 47 8.73 6.40 -6.18
N MET A 48 8.58 5.14 -5.76
CA MET A 48 8.53 4.78 -4.34
C MET A 48 9.94 4.65 -3.72
N GLU A 49 10.99 4.60 -4.54
CA GLU A 49 12.37 4.35 -4.11
C GLU A 49 12.85 5.33 -3.03
N PRO A 50 12.67 6.66 -3.14
CA PRO A 50 13.11 7.60 -2.10
C PRO A 50 12.41 7.36 -0.75
N LEU A 51 11.14 6.96 -0.77
CA LEU A 51 10.36 6.67 0.43
C LEU A 51 10.82 5.36 1.09
N LEU A 52 11.08 4.33 0.28
CA LEU A 52 11.55 3.04 0.76
C LEU A 52 12.96 3.14 1.36
N GLU A 53 13.81 3.96 0.77
CA GLU A 53 15.14 4.29 1.30
C GLU A 53 15.04 5.04 2.64
N TYR A 54 14.16 6.05 2.73
CA TYR A 54 13.92 6.79 3.97
C TYR A 54 13.46 5.90 5.13
N PHE A 55 12.59 4.92 4.85
CA PHE A 55 12.13 3.98 5.86
C PHE A 55 13.09 2.82 6.14
N GLU A 56 14.27 2.79 5.50
CA GLU A 56 15.21 1.65 5.55
C GLU A 56 14.48 0.31 5.30
N SER A 57 13.52 0.34 4.37
CA SER A 57 12.63 -0.80 4.13
C SER A 57 13.42 -1.99 3.60
N SER A 58 13.12 -3.18 4.12
CA SER A 58 13.65 -4.41 3.53
C SER A 58 13.14 -4.58 2.10
N GLU A 59 13.88 -5.30 1.26
CA GLU A 59 13.49 -5.56 -0.13
C GLU A 59 12.08 -6.14 -0.24
N MET A 60 11.73 -7.08 0.65
CA MET A 60 10.39 -7.67 0.71
C MET A 60 9.31 -6.63 1.02
N VAL A 61 9.54 -5.76 2.00
CA VAL A 61 8.60 -4.67 2.34
C VAL A 61 8.45 -3.71 1.17
N GLY A 62 9.56 -3.36 0.51
CA GLY A 62 9.55 -2.54 -0.70
C GLY A 62 8.70 -3.13 -1.83
N GLN A 63 8.86 -4.43 -2.10
CA GLN A 63 8.06 -5.13 -3.11
C GLN A 63 6.57 -5.16 -2.75
N VAL A 64 6.22 -5.33 -1.47
CA VAL A 64 4.81 -5.25 -1.03
C VAL A 64 4.26 -3.83 -1.19
N MET A 65 4.99 -2.82 -0.71
CA MET A 65 4.59 -1.40 -0.73
C MET A 65 4.28 -0.91 -2.15
N LYS A 66 5.10 -1.27 -3.13
CA LYS A 66 4.86 -0.92 -4.55
C LYS A 66 3.57 -1.53 -5.10
N CYS A 67 3.07 -2.61 -4.49
CA CYS A 67 1.87 -3.33 -4.92
C CYS A 67 0.62 -3.00 -4.08
N ILE A 68 0.67 -2.00 -3.20
CA ILE A 68 -0.48 -1.61 -2.37
C ILE A 68 -1.44 -0.73 -3.21
N PRO A 69 -2.71 -1.11 -3.39
CA PRO A 69 -3.72 -0.23 -3.98
C PRO A 69 -4.01 0.96 -3.06
N TYR A 70 -4.51 2.05 -3.62
CA TYR A 70 -4.94 3.21 -2.82
C TYR A 70 -6.21 3.84 -3.39
N PHE A 71 -6.92 4.60 -2.57
CA PHE A 71 -8.03 5.43 -3.06
C PHE A 71 -7.53 6.83 -3.37
N ASN A 72 -7.90 7.36 -4.53
CA ASN A 72 -7.63 8.76 -4.87
C ASN A 72 -8.24 9.69 -3.79
N ASN A 73 -7.59 10.84 -3.54
CA ASN A 73 -8.00 11.84 -2.57
C ASN A 73 -9.38 12.45 -2.82
N ASP A 74 -9.86 12.38 -4.07
CA ASP A 74 -11.22 12.80 -4.41
C ASP A 74 -12.28 11.83 -3.88
N CYS A 75 -11.88 10.65 -3.40
CA CYS A 75 -12.79 9.71 -2.79
C CYS A 75 -13.34 10.26 -1.48
N LYS A 76 -14.58 10.74 -1.52
CA LYS A 76 -15.35 11.09 -0.34
C LYS A 76 -15.86 9.83 0.32
N ALA A 77 -14.96 9.08 0.92
CA ALA A 77 -15.33 8.05 1.85
C ALA A 77 -15.56 8.74 3.20
N PHE A 78 -16.73 8.55 3.81
CA PHE A 78 -17.01 9.05 5.16
C PHE A 78 -16.28 8.23 6.23
N ILE A 79 -15.04 7.83 5.92
CA ILE A 79 -14.22 7.05 6.81
C ILE A 79 -13.31 8.05 7.47
N HIS A 80 -13.41 8.02 8.79
CA HIS A 80 -12.55 8.72 9.73
C HIS A 80 -12.97 10.14 10.11
N TYR A 81 -13.79 10.20 11.16
CA TYR A 81 -13.55 11.15 12.22
C TYR A 81 -12.07 11.08 12.64
N LYS A 82 -11.30 12.16 12.42
CA LYS A 82 -9.88 12.36 12.79
C LYS A 82 -8.76 11.66 11.97
N SER A 83 -9.01 11.08 10.78
CA SER A 83 -7.87 10.68 9.90
C SER A 83 -7.71 11.64 8.73
N ARG A 84 -6.47 11.78 8.25
CA ARG A 84 -6.11 12.56 7.05
C ARG A 84 -5.53 11.61 6.00
N LEU A 85 -6.08 11.63 4.79
CA LEU A 85 -5.53 10.89 3.66
C LEU A 85 -4.26 11.59 3.14
N LEU A 86 -3.21 10.82 2.87
CA LEU A 86 -1.90 11.32 2.48
C LEU A 86 -1.48 10.70 1.15
N ASN A 87 -1.15 11.56 0.18
CA ASN A 87 -0.69 11.14 -1.13
C ASN A 87 0.85 11.11 -1.17
N TYR A 88 1.43 9.99 -0.73
CA TYR A 88 2.88 9.81 -0.58
C TYR A 88 3.72 10.10 -1.83
N PRO A 89 3.32 9.70 -3.06
CA PRO A 89 4.12 9.98 -4.27
C PRO A 89 4.35 11.47 -4.56
N THR A 90 3.52 12.35 -3.98
CA THR A 90 3.60 13.80 -4.18
C THR A 90 4.07 14.54 -2.93
N LEU A 91 4.38 13.82 -1.85
CA LEU A 91 4.74 14.43 -0.58
C LEU A 91 6.22 14.87 -0.62
N PRO A 92 6.53 16.15 -0.38
CA PRO A 92 7.92 16.60 -0.24
C PRO A 92 8.59 15.90 0.94
N GLN A 93 9.88 15.57 0.80
CA GLN A 93 10.64 14.88 1.84
C GLN A 93 10.65 15.65 3.18
N ASP A 94 10.73 16.98 3.12
CA ASP A 94 10.70 17.86 4.30
C ASP A 94 9.39 17.76 5.10
N ASP A 95 8.31 17.25 4.50
CA ASP A 95 7.02 17.09 5.15
C ASP A 95 6.84 15.72 5.83
N PHE A 96 7.80 14.78 5.70
CA PHE A 96 7.64 13.42 6.21
C PHE A 96 7.49 13.39 7.73
N GLU A 97 8.36 14.08 8.48
CA GLU A 97 8.31 14.11 9.96
C GLU A 97 6.98 14.69 10.47
N ARG A 98 6.52 15.80 9.89
CA ARG A 98 5.28 16.49 10.27
C ARG A 98 4.02 15.65 10.06
N VAL A 99 4.10 14.67 9.16
CA VAL A 99 2.97 13.87 8.71
C VAL A 99 2.91 12.52 9.45
N MET A 100 4.03 12.06 9.99
CA MET A 100 4.20 10.73 10.59
C MET A 100 4.22 10.75 12.13
N ASP A 101 4.34 11.92 12.78
CA ASP A 101 4.11 12.16 14.21
C ASP A 101 2.63 12.41 14.55
#